data_AF-A0A074Y2I8-F1
#
_entry.id   AF-A0A074Y2I8-F1
#
_cell.length_a   1.000
_cell.length_b   1.000
_cell.length_c   1.000
_cell.angle_alpha   90.00
_cell.angle_beta   90.00
_cell.angle_gamma   90.00
#
_symmetry.space_group_name_H-M   'P 1'
#
loop_
_entity.id
_entity.type
_entity.pdbx_description
1 polymer ?
#
loop_
_entity_poly.entity_id
_entity_poly.type
_entity_poly.pdbx_seq_one_letter_code
_entity_poly.pdbx_strand_id
1 'polypeptide(L)'
;MSETTNDQTRYKFIYFVPPSSLTATKEAIFSTSLAGRFPASEPLYTDVCFHTSGTGNFTPSTTSSPHIGTPGHQEILEELKVELQITGAENVKTVVKVLKE
;
A
#
# COMPACT_ATOMS: atom_id res chain seq x y z
N MET A 1 17.75 4.72 28.62
CA MET A 1 17.15 5.72 27.73
C MET A 1 17.52 5.32 26.32
N SER A 2 16.64 4.62 25.60
CA SER A 2 16.87 4.28 24.20
C SER A 2 16.68 5.56 23.38
N GLU A 3 17.73 5.99 22.68
CA GLU A 3 17.62 7.01 21.65
C GLU A 3 16.58 6.54 20.63
N THR A 4 15.40 7.17 20.61
CA THR A 4 14.50 7.09 19.47
C THR A 4 15.20 7.78 18.30
N THR A 5 15.94 7.00 17.50
CA THR A 5 16.43 7.45 16.20
C THR A 5 15.23 7.86 15.37
N ASN A 6 15.05 9.17 15.21
CA ASN A 6 14.01 9.75 14.38
C ASN A 6 14.39 9.55 12.91
N ASP A 7 14.10 8.37 12.36
CA ASP A 7 14.36 8.05 10.96
C ASP A 7 13.44 8.90 10.07
N GLN A 8 14.04 9.90 9.41
CA GLN A 8 13.37 10.83 8.49
C GLN A 8 13.51 10.41 7.02
N THR A 9 14.00 9.19 6.75
CA THR A 9 14.09 8.66 5.39
C THR A 9 12.70 8.56 4.77
N ARG A 10 12.52 9.14 3.58
CA ARG A 10 11.24 9.11 2.85
C ARG A 10 11.23 7.96 1.85
N TYR A 11 10.18 7.15 1.92
CA TYR A 11 9.92 6.02 1.04
C TYR A 11 8.69 6.32 0.18
N LYS A 12 8.75 5.90 -1.08
CA LYS A 12 7.59 5.82 -1.96
C LYS A 12 7.00 4.42 -1.81
N PHE A 13 5.83 4.33 -1.20
CA PHE A 13 5.09 3.09 -1.06
C PHE A 13 4.17 2.91 -2.27
N ILE A 14 4.26 1.76 -2.93
CA ILE A 14 3.47 1.42 -4.11
C ILE A 14 2.83 0.06 -3.87
N TYR A 15 1.53 -0.05 -4.13
CA TYR A 15 0.81 -1.33 -4.14
C TYR A 15 -0.18 -1.39 -5.30
N PHE A 16 -0.54 -2.61 -5.69
CA PHE A 16 -1.50 -2.90 -6.75
C PHE A 16 -2.72 -3.56 -6.12
N VAL A 17 -3.91 -3.12 -6.54
CA VAL A 17 -5.16 -3.57 -5.93
C VAL A 17 -6.27 -3.63 -6.98
N PRO A 18 -7.15 -4.64 -6.94
CA PRO A 18 -8.38 -4.64 -7.74
C PRO A 18 -9.25 -3.42 -7.39
N PRO A 19 -10.01 -2.85 -8.35
CA PRO A 19 -10.90 -1.73 -8.08
C PRO A 19 -11.86 -1.96 -6.89
N SER A 20 -12.35 -3.19 -6.71
CA SER A 20 -13.25 -3.58 -5.62
C SER A 20 -12.64 -3.47 -4.22
N SER A 21 -11.31 -3.56 -4.09
CA SER A 21 -10.59 -3.53 -2.81
C SER A 21 -9.88 -2.19 -2.55
N LEU A 22 -10.00 -1.22 -3.47
CA LEU A 22 -9.32 0.08 -3.36
C LEU A 22 -9.68 0.83 -2.07
N THR A 23 -10.97 0.93 -1.77
CA THR A 23 -11.45 1.68 -0.61
C THR A 23 -10.94 1.06 0.69
N ALA A 24 -11.11 -0.25 0.84
CA ALA A 24 -10.69 -0.99 2.04
C ALA A 24 -9.16 -0.87 2.28
N THR A 25 -8.35 -1.01 1.22
CA THR A 25 -6.89 -0.89 1.36
C THR A 25 -6.44 0.53 1.72
N LYS A 26 -7.09 1.57 1.18
CA LYS A 26 -6.82 2.97 1.56
C LYS A 26 -7.19 3.24 3.01
N GLU A 27 -8.37 2.80 3.45
CA GLU A 27 -8.83 2.95 4.83
C GLU A 27 -7.88 2.25 5.81
N ALA A 28 -7.45 1.02 5.51
CA ALA A 28 -6.48 0.29 6.32
C ALA A 28 -5.17 1.07 6.47
N ILE A 29 -4.61 1.58 5.36
CA ILE A 29 -3.37 2.37 5.38
C ILE A 29 -3.55 3.68 6.16
N PHE A 30 -4.62 4.43 5.88
CA PHE A 30 -4.81 5.78 6.44
C PHE A 30 -5.19 5.76 7.92
N SER A 31 -5.86 4.70 8.39
CA SER A 31 -6.13 4.49 9.82
C SER A 31 -4.85 4.42 10.67
N THR A 32 -3.71 4.05 10.09
CA THR A 32 -2.42 4.01 10.80
C THR A 32 -1.88 5.39 11.15
N SER A 33 -2.31 6.45 10.43
CA SER A 33 -1.72 7.79 10.47
C SER A 33 -0.24 7.89 10.07
N LEU A 34 0.37 6.83 9.51
CA LEU A 34 1.80 6.76 9.19
C LEU A 34 2.13 7.08 7.72
N ALA A 35 1.13 7.15 6.86
CA ALA A 35 1.24 7.19 5.40
C ALA A 35 0.48 8.40 4.82
N GLY A 36 0.98 8.97 3.72
CA GLY A 36 0.29 10.02 2.98
C GLY A 36 0.13 11.32 3.77
N ARG A 37 1.08 11.63 4.66
CA ARG A 37 1.09 12.85 5.47
C ARG A 37 2.27 13.74 5.14
N PHE A 38 2.00 15.02 4.95
CA PHE A 38 3.03 16.04 4.72
C PHE A 38 3.16 16.93 5.96
N PRO A 39 4.31 16.90 6.66
CA PRO A 39 4.47 17.64 7.89
C PRO A 39 4.63 19.15 7.64
N ALA A 40 3.90 19.93 8.42
CA ALA A 40 4.29 21.25 8.92
C ALA A 40 4.10 21.24 10.45
N SER A 41 4.17 22.40 11.12
CA SER A 41 3.89 22.52 12.56
C SER A 41 2.51 21.95 12.97
N GLU A 42 1.60 21.82 12.01
CA GLU A 42 0.40 20.98 12.02
C GLU A 42 0.33 20.23 10.68
N PRO A 43 -0.31 19.04 10.58
CA PRO A 43 -0.43 18.32 9.31
C PRO A 43 -1.30 19.11 8.32
N LEU A 44 -0.68 19.65 7.26
CA LEU A 44 -1.36 20.42 6.21
C LEU A 44 -2.24 19.55 5.31
N TYR A 45 -1.84 18.29 5.10
CA TYR A 45 -2.56 17.32 4.27
C TYR A 45 -2.44 15.92 4.89
N THR A 46 -3.57 15.23 4.97
CA THR A 46 -3.67 13.82 5.36
C THR A 46 -4.19 12.98 4.19
N ASP A 47 -3.96 11.67 4.27
CA ASP A 47 -4.56 10.68 3.38
C ASP A 47 -4.18 10.90 1.90
N VAL A 48 -3.00 11.48 1.68
CA VAL A 48 -2.50 11.81 0.35
C VAL A 48 -1.97 10.55 -0.34
N CYS A 49 -2.61 10.21 -1.46
CA CYS A 49 -2.13 9.20 -2.40
C CYS A 49 -2.44 9.63 -3.83
N PHE A 50 -1.74 9.04 -4.78
CA PHE A 50 -2.10 9.07 -6.19
C PHE A 50 -2.42 7.65 -6.63
N HIS A 51 -3.39 7.48 -7.53
CA HIS A 51 -3.66 6.16 -8.10
C HIS A 51 -4.02 6.25 -9.58
N THR A 52 -3.66 5.22 -10.32
CA THR A 52 -3.92 5.08 -11.77
C THR A 52 -4.43 3.69 -12.08
N SER A 53 -5.41 3.60 -12.97
CA SER A 53 -5.83 2.31 -13.54
C SER A 53 -4.79 1.79 -14.55
N GLY A 54 -4.66 0.47 -14.60
CA GLY A 54 -3.76 -0.27 -15.48
C GLY A 54 -4.19 -1.73 -15.57
N THR A 55 -3.33 -2.55 -16.18
CA THR A 55 -3.60 -3.96 -16.40
C THR A 55 -2.57 -4.80 -15.64
N GLY A 56 -3.04 -5.63 -14.72
CA GLY A 56 -2.28 -6.66 -14.05
C GLY A 56 -2.23 -7.93 -14.89
N ASN A 57 -1.09 -8.62 -14.88
CA ASN A 57 -0.94 -9.91 -15.54
C ASN A 57 -0.15 -10.88 -14.66
N PHE A 58 -0.75 -12.03 -14.34
CA PHE A 58 -0.13 -13.05 -13.51
C PHE A 58 -0.65 -14.45 -13.84
N THR A 59 0.08 -15.48 -13.42
CA THR A 59 -0.34 -16.88 -13.56
C THR A 59 -0.19 -17.54 -12.19
N PRO A 60 -1.29 -17.79 -11.45
CA PRO A 60 -1.21 -18.45 -10.15
C PRO A 60 -0.66 -19.86 -10.32
N SER A 61 0.28 -20.29 -9.46
CA SER A 61 0.79 -21.65 -9.51
C SER A 61 -0.27 -22.66 -9.06
N THR A 62 -0.08 -23.94 -9.39
CA THR A 62 -0.99 -25.02 -8.96
C THR A 62 -1.09 -25.19 -7.45
N THR A 63 -0.10 -24.69 -6.70
CA THR A 63 -0.06 -24.71 -5.23
C THR A 63 -0.54 -23.41 -4.59
N SER A 64 -0.97 -22.43 -5.39
CA SER A 64 -1.42 -21.14 -4.88
C SER A 64 -2.89 -21.20 -4.44
N SER A 65 -3.24 -20.39 -3.44
CA SER A 65 -4.63 -20.11 -3.04
C SER A 65 -4.91 -18.63 -3.32
N PRO A 66 -5.13 -18.26 -4.60
CA PRO A 66 -5.28 -16.86 -4.97
C PRO A 66 -6.63 -16.32 -4.51
N HIS A 67 -6.66 -15.05 -4.06
CA HIS A 67 -7.92 -14.34 -3.85
C HIS A 67 -8.63 -14.06 -5.20
N ILE A 68 -7.85 -13.84 -6.26
CA ILE A 68 -8.31 -13.63 -7.63
C ILE A 68 -7.46 -14.47 -8.59
N GLY A 69 -8.12 -15.18 -9.49
CA GLY A 69 -7.49 -15.95 -10.55
C GLY A 69 -7.58 -17.46 -10.36
N THR A 70 -7.28 -18.19 -11.42
CA THR A 70 -7.38 -19.65 -11.47
C THR A 70 -5.98 -20.27 -11.52
N PRO A 71 -5.63 -21.21 -10.60
CA PRO A 71 -4.36 -21.94 -10.66
C PRO A 71 -4.07 -22.56 -12.02
N GLY A 72 -2.90 -22.28 -12.57
CA GLY A 72 -2.46 -22.75 -13.89
C GLY A 72 -3.01 -21.96 -15.08
N HIS A 73 -3.82 -20.92 -14.85
CA HIS A 73 -4.34 -20.05 -15.91
C HIS A 73 -3.68 -18.66 -15.86
N GLN A 74 -3.45 -18.06 -17.03
CA GLN A 74 -2.98 -16.69 -17.11
C GLN A 74 -4.16 -15.74 -16.94
N GLU A 75 -4.05 -14.84 -15.98
CA GLU A 75 -5.05 -13.82 -15.68
C GLU A 75 -4.56 -12.46 -16.18
N ILE A 76 -5.46 -11.73 -16.85
CA ILE A 76 -5.26 -10.35 -17.31
C ILE A 76 -6.48 -9.56 -16.86
N LEU A 77 -6.28 -8.63 -15.92
CA LEU A 77 -7.40 -7.89 -15.30
C LEU A 77 -7.02 -6.46 -14.92
N GLU A 78 -8.02 -5.63 -14.66
CA GLU A 78 -7.82 -4.25 -14.23
C GLU A 78 -7.26 -4.19 -12.81
N GLU A 79 -6.16 -3.46 -12.64
CA GLU A 79 -5.59 -3.14 -11.33
C GLU A 79 -5.35 -1.64 -11.21
N LEU A 80 -5.47 -1.15 -9.98
CA LEU A 80 -5.10 0.22 -9.62
C LEU A 80 -3.71 0.20 -8.99
N LYS A 81 -2.77 0.93 -9.58
CA LYS A 81 -1.49 1.26 -8.94
C LYS A 81 -1.74 2.42 -7.99
N VAL A 82 -1.59 2.21 -6.69
CA VAL A 82 -1.69 3.25 -5.66
C VAL A 82 -0.30 3.58 -5.16
N GLU A 83 0.00 4.86 -5.00
CA GLU A 83 1.30 5.35 -4.58
C GLU A 83 1.21 6.52 -3.59
N LEU A 84 2.02 6.47 -2.53
CA LEU A 84 2.02 7.44 -1.42
C LEU A 84 3.39 7.52 -0.73
N GLN A 85 3.61 8.56 0.08
CA GLN A 85 4.85 8.75 0.83
C GLN A 85 4.72 8.20 2.26
N ILE A 86 5.77 7.57 2.75
CA ILE A 86 5.93 7.15 4.16
C ILE A 86 7.30 7.62 4.65
N THR A 87 7.37 8.15 5.86
CA THR A 87 8.65 8.54 6.49
C THR A 87 9.02 7.52 7.56
N GLY A 88 10.24 7.00 7.50
CA GLY A 88 10.79 6.05 8.47
C GLY A 88 10.54 4.57 8.12
N ALA A 89 11.57 3.74 8.21
CA ALA A 89 11.52 2.33 7.83
C ALA A 89 10.54 1.50 8.68
N GLU A 90 10.44 1.77 9.99
CA GLU A 90 9.49 1.08 10.87
C GLU A 90 8.03 1.40 10.54
N ASN A 91 7.77 2.63 10.08
CA ASN A 91 6.45 3.04 9.62
C ASN A 91 6.08 2.30 8.33
N VAL A 92 7.03 2.12 7.39
CA VAL A 92 6.81 1.30 6.19
C VAL A 92 6.42 -0.14 6.57
N LYS A 93 7.14 -0.76 7.51
CA LYS A 93 6.82 -2.13 7.97
C LYS A 93 5.41 -2.22 8.56
N THR A 94 5.01 -1.22 9.34
CA THR A 94 3.68 -1.15 9.94
C THR A 94 2.59 -1.02 8.87
N VAL A 95 2.79 -0.15 7.88
CA VAL A 95 1.85 0.03 6.77
C VAL A 95 1.74 -1.22 5.89
N VAL A 96 2.86 -1.92 5.64
CA VAL A 96 2.83 -3.22 4.93
C VAL A 96 2.04 -4.27 5.70
N LYS A 97 2.10 -4.25 7.04
CA LYS A 97 1.38 -5.22 7.88
C LYS A 97 -0.13 -5.07 7.74
N VAL A 98 -0.66 -3.85 7.88
CA VAL A 98 -2.11 -3.60 7.81
C VAL A 98 -2.70 -3.88 6.43
N LEU A 99 -1.88 -3.84 5.37
CA LEU A 99 -2.34 -4.16 4.01
C LEU A 99 -2.51 -5.67 3.76
N LYS A 100 -1.93 -6.52 4.61
CA LYS A 100 -2.00 -7.99 4.51
C LYS A 100 -3.16 -8.60 5.30
N GLU A 101 -3.82 -7.80 6.12
CA GLU A 101 -4.98 -8.19 6.93
C GLU A 101 -6.27 -8.06 6.11
#